data_AF-A0A7V1PX97-F1
#
_entry.id   AF-A0A7V1PX97-F1
#
_cell.length_a   1.000
_cell.length_b   1.000
_cell.length_c   1.000
_cell.angle_alpha   90.00
_cell.angle_beta   90.00
_cell.angle_gamma   90.00
#
_symmetry.space_group_name_H-M   'P 1'
#
loop_
_entity.id
_entity.type
_entity.pdbx_description
1 polymer ?
#
loop_
_entity_poly.entity_id
_entity_poly.type
_entity_poly.pdbx_seq_one_letter_code
_entity_poly.pdbx_strand_id
1 'polypeptide(L)'
;MQENILEKDSKSYNVLLKRLSNNNSILNNDSISLPKNLVPLILIGDVYECLKKIPSKSISVVVTSPPYWNLRDYESDNQLGRETTPQEYVESIVNVGEEILRVLKDDGAYFLNIGDTYVNQNLQMIPQR
;
A
#
# COMPACT_ATOMS: atom_id res chain seq x y z
N MET A 1 6.43 22.36 10.51
CA MET A 1 7.42 21.99 11.56
C MET A 1 6.71 20.94 12.40
N GLN A 2 6.96 19.64 12.31
CA GLN A 2 8.16 18.91 11.90
C GLN A 2 7.82 17.84 10.84
N GLU A 3 8.68 17.73 9.83
CA GLU A 3 8.81 16.53 9.01
C GLU A 3 9.44 15.43 9.89
N ASN A 4 8.71 14.37 10.21
CA ASN A 4 9.28 13.15 10.77
C ASN A 4 9.18 12.01 9.75
N ILE A 5 9.84 12.24 8.62
CA ILE A 5 10.15 11.17 7.67
C ILE A 5 11.38 10.47 8.24
N LEU A 6 11.23 9.19 8.59
CA LEU A 6 12.27 8.14 8.61
C LEU A 6 13.68 8.69 8.43
N GLU A 7 14.48 8.66 9.52
CA GLU A 7 15.91 9.01 9.54
C GLU A 7 16.59 8.78 8.17
N LYS A 8 16.73 9.88 7.42
CA LYS A 8 17.32 9.95 6.07
C LYS A 8 18.81 9.53 6.06
N ASP A 9 19.38 9.19 7.21
CA ASP A 9 20.80 8.85 7.42
C ASP A 9 21.07 7.37 7.69
N SER A 10 20.09 6.47 7.53
CA SER A 10 20.42 5.04 7.59
C SER A 10 21.20 4.58 6.35
N LYS A 11 22.24 3.76 6.57
CA LYS A 11 23.04 3.14 5.50
C LYS A 11 22.16 2.41 4.47
N SER A 12 21.05 1.82 4.94
CA SER A 12 20.03 1.14 4.12
C SER A 12 19.26 2.08 3.21
N TYR A 13 18.85 3.25 3.71
CA TYR A 13 18.15 4.27 2.92
C TYR A 13 19.03 4.81 1.78
N ASN A 14 20.31 5.10 2.07
CA ASN A 14 21.26 5.55 1.06
C ASN A 14 21.58 4.46 0.01
N VAL A 15 21.64 3.19 0.41
CA VAL A 15 21.76 2.05 -0.52
C VAL A 15 20.51 1.93 -1.41
N LEU A 16 19.33 2.15 -0.85
CA LEU A 16 18.07 2.15 -1.59
C LEU A 16 18.03 3.30 -2.61
N LEU A 17 18.34 4.52 -2.19
CA LEU A 17 18.40 5.69 -3.07
C LEU A 17 19.39 5.49 -4.24
N LYS A 18 20.56 4.92 -3.97
CA LYS A 18 21.56 4.61 -5.01
C LYS A 18 21.08 3.55 -6.00
N ARG A 19 20.22 2.61 -5.57
CA ARG A 19 19.57 1.63 -6.47
C ARG A 19 18.44 2.27 -7.28
N LEU A 20 17.67 3.16 -6.67
CA LEU A 20 16.57 3.88 -7.32
C LEU A 20 17.06 4.88 -8.38
N SER A 21 18.17 5.59 -8.12
CA SER A 21 18.74 6.57 -9.07
C SER A 21 19.22 5.97 -10.39
N ASN A 22 19.48 4.66 -10.44
CA ASN A 22 19.90 3.95 -11.65
C ASN A 22 18.73 3.47 -12.52
N ASN A 23 17.48 3.62 -12.07
CA ASN A 23 16.28 3.08 -12.72
C ASN A 23 15.40 4.16 -13.39
N ASN A 24 15.97 5.32 -13.73
CA ASN A 24 15.27 6.47 -14.31
C ASN A 24 14.53 6.19 -15.64
N SER A 25 14.73 5.02 -16.27
CA SER A 25 14.01 4.61 -17.48
C SER A 25 12.64 3.96 -17.23
N ILE A 26 12.24 3.76 -15.97
CA ILE A 26 11.02 3.02 -15.60
C ILE A 26 9.80 3.96 -15.40
N LEU A 27 10.04 5.26 -15.21
CA LEU A 27 9.06 6.23 -14.75
C LEU A 27 8.71 7.20 -15.89
N ASN A 28 7.54 7.02 -16.51
CA ASN A 28 6.83 8.12 -17.16
C ASN A 28 5.79 8.68 -16.17
N ASN A 29 5.41 9.95 -16.29
CA ASN A 29 4.50 10.60 -15.34
C ASN A 29 3.16 9.84 -15.12
N ASP A 30 2.72 9.06 -16.13
CA ASP A 30 1.40 8.41 -16.13
C ASP A 30 1.44 6.88 -15.93
N SER A 31 2.59 6.21 -16.13
CA SER A 31 2.67 4.74 -16.01
C SER A 31 4.09 4.23 -15.76
N ILE A 32 4.18 3.05 -15.12
CA ILE A 32 5.45 2.36 -14.86
C ILE A 32 5.64 1.19 -15.84
N SER A 33 6.90 0.92 -16.20
CA SER A 33 7.27 -0.35 -16.83
C SER A 33 7.59 -1.40 -15.76
N LEU A 34 6.95 -2.57 -15.81
CA LEU A 34 7.26 -3.64 -14.86
C LEU A 34 8.68 -4.19 -15.07
N PRO A 35 9.41 -4.51 -13.99
CA PRO A 35 10.76 -5.04 -14.09
C PRO A 35 10.78 -6.36 -14.85
N LYS A 36 11.72 -6.51 -15.79
CA LYS A 36 11.93 -7.73 -16.58
C LYS A 36 13.00 -8.66 -15.99
N ASN A 37 13.49 -8.34 -14.79
CA ASN A 37 14.53 -9.07 -14.08
C ASN A 37 14.11 -9.25 -12.61
N LEU A 38 14.95 -9.90 -11.81
CA LEU A 38 14.67 -10.19 -10.39
C LEU A 38 14.97 -9.02 -9.44
N VAL A 39 15.29 -7.83 -9.95
CA VAL A 39 15.53 -6.66 -9.11
C VAL A 39 14.17 -6.08 -8.70
N PRO A 40 13.87 -5.95 -7.39
CA PRO A 40 12.60 -5.39 -6.95
C PRO A 40 12.45 -3.92 -7.39
N LEU A 41 11.25 -3.58 -7.85
CA LEU A 41 10.83 -2.19 -8.03
C LEU A 41 10.10 -1.72 -6.78
N ILE A 42 10.52 -0.58 -6.23
CA ILE A 42 9.88 0.03 -5.05
C ILE A 42 9.24 1.33 -5.50
N LEU A 43 7.92 1.41 -5.34
CA LEU A 43 7.14 2.63 -5.53
C LEU A 43 6.90 3.25 -4.15
N ILE A 44 7.31 4.51 -3.98
CA ILE A 44 7.13 5.24 -2.72
C ILE A 44 6.06 6.30 -2.95
N GLY A 45 4.99 6.23 -2.18
CA GLY A 45 3.88 7.17 -2.23
C GLY A 45 2.60 6.57 -1.67
N ASP A 46 1.51 7.32 -1.80
CA ASP A 46 0.18 6.82 -1.54
C ASP A 46 -0.12 5.58 -2.40
N VAL A 47 -0.75 4.57 -1.80
CA VAL A 47 -0.96 3.27 -2.45
C VAL A 47 -1.91 3.39 -3.63
N TYR A 48 -2.94 4.21 -3.53
CA TYR A 48 -3.93 4.41 -4.58
C TYR A 48 -3.28 5.08 -5.80
N GLU A 49 -2.47 6.12 -5.56
CA GLU A 49 -1.72 6.81 -6.62
C GLU A 49 -0.62 5.93 -7.24
N CYS A 50 0.01 5.05 -6.47
CA CYS A 50 0.99 4.10 -6.99
C CYS A 50 0.33 3.02 -7.85
N LEU A 51 -0.81 2.47 -7.41
CA LEU A 51 -1.55 1.45 -8.16
C LEU A 51 -1.98 1.96 -9.54
N LYS A 52 -2.46 3.21 -9.65
CA LYS A 52 -2.85 3.84 -10.93
C LYS A 52 -1.75 3.81 -11.99
N LYS A 53 -0.48 3.86 -11.58
CA LYS A 53 0.67 3.82 -12.49
C LYS A 53 0.97 2.40 -12.99
N ILE A 54 0.47 1.37 -12.31
CA ILE A 54 0.67 -0.04 -12.68
C ILE A 54 -0.30 -0.40 -13.83
N PRO A 55 0.19 -1.02 -14.92
CA PRO A 55 -0.68 -1.47 -16.00
C PRO A 55 -1.76 -2.45 -15.52
N SER A 56 -2.95 -2.37 -16.11
CA SER A 56 -4.03 -3.32 -15.83
C SER A 56 -3.63 -4.75 -16.21
N LYS A 57 -4.20 -5.75 -15.52
CA LYS A 57 -3.98 -7.18 -15.82
C LYS A 57 -2.52 -7.60 -15.95
N SER A 58 -1.67 -7.07 -15.08
CA SER A 58 -0.21 -7.26 -15.16
C SER A 58 0.38 -7.98 -13.95
N ILE A 59 -0.33 -7.98 -12.82
CA ILE A 59 0.11 -8.59 -11.55
C ILE A 59 -0.54 -9.96 -11.38
N SER A 60 0.26 -10.98 -11.05
CA SER A 60 -0.25 -12.34 -10.80
C SER A 60 -0.73 -12.54 -9.36
N VAL A 61 -0.06 -11.94 -8.39
CA VAL A 61 -0.38 -12.12 -6.96
C VAL A 61 -0.22 -10.79 -6.24
N VAL A 62 -1.20 -10.43 -5.42
CA VAL A 62 -1.12 -9.35 -4.45
C VAL A 62 -1.24 -9.93 -3.06
N VAL A 63 -0.32 -9.56 -2.17
CA VAL A 63 -0.35 -9.93 -0.74
C VAL A 63 -0.25 -8.64 0.06
N THR A 64 -1.21 -8.39 0.95
CA THR A 64 -1.26 -7.15 1.72
C THR A 64 -1.83 -7.34 3.12
N SER A 65 -1.44 -6.47 4.03
CA SER A 65 -1.98 -6.30 5.37
C SER A 65 -2.17 -4.80 5.62
N PRO A 66 -3.29 -4.21 5.16
CA PRO A 66 -3.49 -2.77 5.27
C PRO A 66 -3.55 -2.35 6.74
N PRO A 67 -3.38 -1.06 7.07
CA PRO A 67 -3.64 -0.55 8.40
C PRO A 67 -5.02 -0.96 8.90
N TYR A 68 -5.10 -1.40 10.15
CA TYR A 68 -6.35 -1.77 10.81
C TYR A 68 -6.99 -0.48 11.33
N TRP A 69 -8.31 -0.40 11.32
CA TRP A 69 -9.02 0.81 11.72
C TRP A 69 -8.72 1.14 13.19
N ASN A 70 -8.42 2.39 13.48
CA ASN A 70 -8.09 2.92 14.80
C ASN A 70 -6.93 2.24 15.61
N LEU A 71 -6.30 1.17 15.10
CA LEU A 71 -5.22 0.45 15.80
C LEU A 71 -3.87 1.19 15.97
N ARG A 72 -3.31 1.74 14.90
CA ARG A 72 -1.99 2.41 14.94
C ARG A 72 -2.01 3.72 14.17
N ASP A 73 -1.48 4.77 14.80
CA ASP A 73 -1.18 6.04 14.13
C ASP A 73 0.24 5.99 13.56
N TYR A 74 0.38 6.22 12.27
CA TYR A 74 1.64 6.27 11.53
C TYR A 74 2.15 7.71 11.32
N GLU A 75 1.54 8.72 11.97
CA GLU A 75 1.92 10.13 11.88
C GLU A 75 1.96 10.67 10.44
N SER A 76 1.13 10.10 9.57
CA SER A 76 0.98 10.53 8.17
C SER A 76 -0.41 11.11 7.95
N ASP A 77 -0.44 12.24 7.24
CA ASP A 77 -1.67 12.82 6.72
C ASP A 77 -2.35 11.81 5.78
N ASN A 78 -3.68 11.71 5.86
CA ASN A 78 -4.52 10.82 5.05
C ASN A 78 -4.14 9.32 5.11
N GLN A 79 -3.53 8.86 6.19
CA GLN A 79 -3.23 7.44 6.36
C GLN A 79 -4.52 6.60 6.41
N LEU A 80 -4.51 5.45 5.75
CA LEU A 80 -5.56 4.45 5.90
C LEU A 80 -5.65 3.97 7.35
N GLY A 81 -6.85 3.67 7.81
CA GLY A 81 -7.12 3.20 9.16
C GLY A 81 -7.27 4.31 10.21
N ARG A 82 -7.32 5.59 9.82
CA ARG A 82 -7.66 6.76 10.67
C ARG A 82 -8.97 7.45 10.26
N GLU A 83 -9.77 6.81 9.42
CA GLU A 83 -11.06 7.33 8.96
C GLU A 83 -12.01 7.58 10.14
N THR A 84 -12.93 8.53 9.99
CA THR A 84 -13.79 9.00 11.09
C THR A 84 -14.74 7.90 11.54
N THR A 85 -15.23 7.11 10.58
CA THR A 85 -16.18 6.03 10.81
C THR A 85 -15.65 4.70 10.28
N PRO A 86 -16.10 3.56 10.82
CA PRO A 86 -15.74 2.26 10.27
C PRO A 86 -16.21 2.08 8.82
N GLN A 87 -17.31 2.73 8.44
CA GLN A 87 -17.84 2.70 7.07
C GLN A 87 -16.87 3.39 6.10
N GLU A 88 -16.37 4.58 6.44
CA GLU A 88 -15.35 5.28 5.65
C GLU A 88 -14.06 4.45 5.50
N TYR A 89 -13.67 3.71 6.55
CA TYR A 89 -12.55 2.78 6.47
C TYR A 89 -12.81 1.65 5.46
N VAL A 90 -13.98 1.01 5.53
CA VAL A 90 -14.36 -0.04 4.58
C VAL A 90 -14.37 0.49 3.16
N GLU A 91 -14.95 1.67 2.92
CA GLU A 91 -14.95 2.34 1.62
C GLU A 91 -13.52 2.58 1.12
N SER A 92 -12.62 3.05 1.98
CA SER A 92 -11.22 3.28 1.63
C SER A 92 -10.49 1.97 1.24
N ILE A 93 -10.72 0.88 1.97
CA ILE A 93 -10.18 -0.44 1.61
C ILE A 93 -10.77 -0.98 0.31
N VAL A 94 -12.07 -0.77 0.06
CA VAL A 94 -12.73 -1.17 -1.19
C VAL A 94 -12.17 -0.40 -2.37
N ASN A 95 -11.98 0.93 -2.25
CA ASN A 95 -11.39 1.76 -3.30
C ASN A 95 -9.99 1.26 -3.71
N VAL A 96 -9.15 0.91 -2.73
CA VAL A 96 -7.85 0.29 -3.00
C VAL A 96 -8.02 -1.11 -3.62
N GLY A 97 -9.01 -1.88 -3.14
CA GLY A 97 -9.36 -3.20 -3.66
C GLY A 97 -9.78 -3.19 -5.13
N GLU A 98 -10.52 -2.17 -5.58
CA GLU A 98 -10.91 -1.99 -6.98
C GLU A 98 -9.69 -1.75 -7.88
N GLU A 99 -8.75 -0.92 -7.43
CA GLU A 99 -7.49 -0.71 -8.14
C GLU A 99 -6.59 -1.95 -8.12
N ILE A 100 -6.58 -2.73 -7.03
CA ILE A 100 -5.93 -4.04 -6.97
C ILE A 100 -6.54 -5.00 -8.00
N LEU A 101 -7.88 -5.05 -8.09
CA LEU A 101 -8.59 -5.87 -9.07
C LEU A 101 -8.23 -5.46 -10.50
N ARG A 102 -8.11 -4.16 -10.79
CA ARG A 102 -7.70 -3.66 -12.10
C ARG A 102 -6.31 -4.16 -12.50
N VAL A 103 -5.34 -4.13 -11.59
CA VAL A 103 -3.95 -4.53 -11.89
C VAL A 103 -3.75 -6.04 -11.91
N LEU A 104 -4.61 -6.81 -11.23
CA LEU A 104 -4.57 -8.26 -11.25
C LEU A 104 -4.92 -8.83 -12.63
N LYS A 105 -4.18 -9.86 -13.05
CA LYS A 105 -4.56 -10.69 -14.19
C LYS A 105 -5.90 -11.38 -13.94
N ASP A 106 -6.54 -11.83 -15.01
CA ASP A 106 -7.81 -12.56 -14.93
C ASP A 106 -7.70 -13.86 -14.11
N ASP A 107 -6.50 -14.45 -14.02
CA ASP A 107 -6.16 -15.63 -13.21
C ASP A 107 -5.39 -15.28 -11.92
N GLY A 108 -5.37 -14.00 -11.55
CA GLY A 108 -4.62 -13.49 -10.41
C GLY A 108 -5.22 -13.83 -9.05
N ALA A 109 -4.40 -13.79 -8.02
CA ALA A 109 -4.81 -14.03 -6.63
C ALA A 109 -4.57 -12.81 -5.74
N TYR A 110 -5.54 -12.53 -4.86
CA TYR A 110 -5.46 -11.47 -3.86
C TYR A 110 -5.53 -12.05 -2.45
N PHE A 111 -4.45 -11.89 -1.69
CA PHE A 111 -4.37 -12.28 -0.28
C PHE A 111 -4.45 -11.03 0.60
N LEU A 112 -5.60 -10.83 1.23
CA LEU A 112 -5.85 -9.77 2.19
C LEU A 112 -5.75 -10.31 3.62
N ASN A 113 -4.75 -9.84 4.36
CA ASN A 113 -4.60 -10.13 5.78
C ASN A 113 -5.27 -9.04 6.63
N ILE A 114 -6.49 -9.33 7.08
CA ILE A 114 -7.27 -8.48 7.96
C ILE A 114 -7.92 -9.33 9.05
N GLY A 115 -7.90 -8.85 10.28
CA GLY A 115 -8.35 -9.61 11.46
C GLY A 115 -9.31 -8.79 12.30
N ASP A 116 -10.42 -9.41 12.68
CA ASP A 116 -11.45 -8.79 13.52
C ASP A 116 -10.93 -8.52 14.95
N THR A 117 -11.68 -7.70 15.67
CA THR A 117 -11.43 -7.42 17.08
C THR A 117 -12.51 -8.01 17.97
N TYR A 118 -12.06 -8.37 19.18
CA TYR A 118 -12.92 -8.82 20.25
C TYR A 118 -12.89 -7.80 21.39
N VAL A 119 -14.07 -7.39 21.85
CA VAL A 119 -14.25 -6.61 23.09
C VAL A 119 -15.12 -7.42 24.03
N ASN A 120 -14.61 -7.72 25.23
CA ASN A 120 -15.30 -8.57 26.22
C ASN A 120 -15.79 -9.90 25.62
N GLN A 121 -14.95 -10.57 24.82
CA GLN A 121 -15.26 -11.81 24.11
C GLN A 121 -16.33 -11.70 23.00
N ASN A 122 -16.82 -10.49 22.71
CA ASN A 122 -17.74 -10.25 21.60
C ASN A 122 -16.99 -9.79 20.37
N LEU A 123 -17.26 -10.45 19.24
CA LEU A 123 -16.76 -10.07 17.92
C LEU A 123 -17.32 -8.71 17.51
N GLN A 124 -16.47 -7.79 17.08
CA GLN A 124 -16.87 -6.42 16.72
C GLN A 124 -17.28 -6.28 15.25
N MET A 125 -17.04 -7.31 14.42
CA MET A 125 -17.28 -7.31 12.97
C MET A 125 -16.50 -6.22 12.23
N ILE A 126 -15.46 -5.69 12.88
CA ILE A 126 -14.63 -4.59 12.39
C ILE A 126 -13.20 -4.86 12.88
N PRO A 127 -12.20 -4.80 11.98
CA PRO A 127 -10.79 -4.96 12.33
C PRO A 127 -10.27 -3.70 13.02
N GLN A 128 -10.78 -3.42 14.22
CA GLN A 128 -10.50 -2.22 14.99
C GLN A 128 -9.77 -2.57 16.28
N ARG A 129 -8.55 -2.12 16.55
CA ARG A 129 -7.94 -2.36 17.87
C ARG A 129 -7.72 -1.09 18.66
#